data_AF-A0A4Q1A198-F1
#
_entry.id   AF-A0A4Q1A198-F1
#
_cell.length_a   1.000
_cell.length_b   1.000
_cell.length_c   1.000
_cell.angle_alpha   90.00
_cell.angle_beta   90.00
_cell.angle_gamma   90.00
#
_symmetry.space_group_name_H-M   'P 1'
#
loop_
_entity.id
_entity.type
_entity.pdbx_description
1 polymer ?
#
loop_
_entity_poly.entity_id
_entity_poly.type
_entity_poly.pdbx_seq_one_letter_code
_entity_poly.pdbx_strand_id
1 'polypeptide(L)'
;MIFTIMLKNDHYKSLFEFFSTNQKKAFKLLAKYSKELFSEKILREENISRPSMQSSLTQLFAKEYIDKEDGVYFIPDRAFELWARKNL
;
A
#
# COMPACT_ATOMS: atom_id res chain seq x y z
N MET A 1 1.31 -15.18 -23.49
CA MET A 1 2.00 -14.19 -22.63
C MET A 1 1.08 -13.06 -22.14
N ILE A 2 0.15 -12.54 -22.96
CA ILE A 2 -0.80 -11.47 -22.55
C ILE A 2 -1.78 -11.91 -21.44
N PHE A 3 -2.27 -13.14 -21.50
CA PHE A 3 -3.23 -13.70 -20.53
C PHE A 3 -2.68 -13.70 -19.09
N THR A 4 -1.40 -14.04 -18.90
CA THR A 4 -0.73 -14.04 -17.59
C THR A 4 -0.61 -12.64 -16.98
N ILE A 5 -0.46 -11.60 -17.81
CA ILE A 5 -0.36 -10.21 -17.34
C ILE A 5 -1.74 -9.71 -16.88
N MET A 6 -2.80 -10.03 -17.62
CA MET A 6 -4.18 -9.68 -17.24
C MET A 6 -4.62 -10.37 -15.95
N LEU A 7 -4.34 -11.67 -15.80
CA LEU A 7 -4.65 -12.40 -14.56
C LEU A 7 -3.97 -11.79 -13.33
N LYS A 8 -2.73 -11.31 -13.47
CA LYS A 8 -2.03 -10.61 -12.37
C LYS A 8 -2.67 -9.27 -12.03
N ASN A 9 -3.17 -8.53 -13.02
CA ASN A 9 -3.88 -7.27 -12.80
C ASN A 9 -5.16 -7.46 -12.00
N ASP A 10 -5.98 -8.45 -12.37
CA ASP A 10 -7.24 -8.74 -11.67
C ASP A 10 -6.99 -9.27 -10.25
N HIS A 11 -5.93 -10.05 -10.07
CA HIS A 11 -5.50 -10.52 -8.76
C HIS A 11 -5.12 -9.36 -7.83
N TYR A 12 -4.23 -8.46 -8.26
CA TYR A 12 -3.80 -7.32 -7.43
C TYR A 12 -4.93 -6.34 -7.15
N LYS A 13 -5.82 -6.12 -8.12
CA LYS A 13 -7.06 -5.36 -7.90
C LYS A 13 -7.91 -6.01 -6.81
N SER A 14 -8.09 -7.33 -6.87
CA SER A 14 -8.87 -8.07 -5.89
C SER A 14 -8.26 -7.98 -4.50
N LEU A 15 -6.93 -8.17 -4.37
CA LEU A 15 -6.22 -7.98 -3.09
C LEU A 15 -6.44 -6.58 -2.52
N PHE A 16 -6.27 -5.54 -3.34
CA PHE A 16 -6.48 -4.17 -2.91
C PHE A 16 -7.93 -3.91 -2.49
N GLU A 17 -8.92 -4.50 -3.16
CA GLU A 17 -10.33 -4.35 -2.80
C GLU A 17 -10.68 -4.95 -1.44
N PHE A 18 -9.96 -5.98 -0.97
CA PHE A 18 -10.13 -6.53 0.38
C PHE A 18 -9.61 -5.62 1.50
N PHE A 19 -8.82 -4.58 1.17
CA PHE A 19 -8.32 -3.65 2.16
C PHE A 19 -9.45 -2.72 2.64
N SER A 20 -9.47 -2.46 3.95
CA SER A 20 -10.34 -1.40 4.50
C SER A 20 -9.95 -0.04 3.91
N THR A 21 -10.84 0.96 4.01
CA THR A 21 -10.59 2.32 3.50
C THR A 21 -9.25 2.91 3.99
N ASN A 22 -8.92 2.75 5.26
CA ASN A 22 -7.65 3.27 5.80
C ASN A 22 -6.44 2.45 5.34
N GLN A 23 -6.59 1.13 5.18
CA GLN A 23 -5.53 0.28 4.61
C GLN A 23 -5.28 0.63 3.13
N LYS A 24 -6.33 0.89 2.35
CA LYS A 24 -6.21 1.37 0.96
C LYS A 24 -5.41 2.67 0.89
N LYS A 25 -5.73 3.64 1.75
CA LYS A 25 -5.00 4.91 1.86
C LYS A 25 -3.53 4.69 2.26
N ALA A 26 -3.29 3.90 3.30
CA ALA A 26 -1.94 3.61 3.78
C ALA A 26 -1.08 2.92 2.72
N PHE A 27 -1.65 1.91 2.04
CA PHE A 27 -0.97 1.18 0.98
C PHE A 27 -0.69 2.08 -0.25
N LYS A 28 -1.65 2.91 -0.65
CA LYS A 28 -1.47 3.90 -1.73
C LYS A 28 -0.34 4.88 -1.39
N LEU A 29 -0.34 5.41 -0.17
CA LEU A 29 0.72 6.29 0.31
C LEU A 29 2.08 5.59 0.32
N LEU A 30 2.14 4.32 0.75
CA LEU A 30 3.35 3.51 0.73
C LEU A 30 3.91 3.32 -0.68
N ALA A 31 3.05 2.97 -1.64
CA ALA A 31 3.45 2.80 -3.04
C ALA A 31 3.96 4.12 -3.66
N LYS A 32 3.37 5.25 -3.28
CA LYS A 32 3.68 6.57 -3.85
C LYS A 32 4.89 7.25 -3.20
N TYR A 33 4.98 7.17 -1.87
CA TYR A 33 5.93 7.90 -1.06
C TYR A 33 6.66 6.93 -0.13
N SER A 34 7.57 6.12 -0.67
CA SER A 34 8.39 5.19 0.14
C SER A 34 9.11 5.86 1.34
N LYS A 35 9.32 7.18 1.28
CA LYS A 35 9.83 8.03 2.36
C LYS A 35 8.79 9.11 2.67
N GLU A 36 8.77 9.60 3.91
CA GLU A 36 7.89 10.70 4.36
C GLU A 36 6.38 10.36 4.45
N LEU A 37 6.04 9.07 4.54
CA LEU A 37 4.67 8.54 4.70
C LEU A 37 3.82 9.23 5.77
N PHE A 38 4.49 9.77 6.78
CA PHE A 38 3.87 10.40 7.93
C PHE A 38 4.03 11.93 7.93
N SER A 39 4.37 12.57 6.81
CA SER A 39 4.38 14.04 6.76
C SER A 39 2.95 14.56 6.99
N GLU A 40 2.80 15.64 7.78
CA GLU A 40 1.47 16.17 8.07
C GLU A 40 0.74 16.64 6.83
N LYS A 41 1.48 17.16 5.84
CA LYS A 41 0.96 17.56 4.54
C LYS A 41 0.27 16.39 3.85
N ILE A 42 0.97 15.26 3.69
CA ILE A 42 0.45 14.07 3.00
C ILE A 42 -0.74 13.47 3.76
N LEU A 43 -0.65 13.37 5.09
CA LEU A 43 -1.72 12.83 5.93
C LEU A 43 -3.01 13.67 5.83
N ARG A 44 -2.89 15.00 5.78
CA ARG A 44 -4.03 15.90 5.57
C ARG A 44 -4.61 15.78 4.17
N GLU A 45 -3.78 15.77 3.13
CA GLU A 45 -4.23 15.67 1.73
C GLU A 45 -5.04 14.39 1.49
N GLU A 46 -4.62 13.26 2.06
CA GLU A 46 -5.33 11.98 1.94
C GLU A 46 -6.42 11.76 3.01
N ASN A 47 -6.65 12.76 3.87
CA ASN A 47 -7.61 12.71 4.98
C ASN A 47 -7.47 11.43 5.82
N ILE A 48 -6.26 11.15 6.31
CA ILE A 48 -5.95 10.04 7.21
C ILE A 48 -5.16 10.55 8.42
N SER A 49 -5.60 10.19 9.62
CA SER A 49 -4.87 10.57 10.84
C SER A 49 -3.62 9.72 11.01
N ARG A 50 -2.60 10.26 11.70
CA ARG A 50 -1.37 9.52 12.01
C ARG A 50 -1.63 8.19 12.76
N PRO A 51 -2.50 8.11 13.79
CA PRO A 51 -2.81 6.84 14.43
C PRO A 51 -3.48 5.83 13.48
N SER A 52 -4.41 6.28 12.64
CA SER A 52 -5.06 5.42 11.65
C SER A 52 -4.08 4.90 10.60
N MET A 53 -3.14 5.76 10.16
CA MET A 53 -2.06 5.37 9.26
C MET A 53 -1.17 4.29 9.89
N GLN A 54 -0.70 4.52 11.13
CA GLN A 54 0.14 3.56 11.84
C GLN A 54 -0.56 2.22 12.07
N SER A 55 -1.81 2.25 12.53
CA SER A 55 -2.62 1.03 12.72
C SER A 55 -2.81 0.26 11.41
N SER A 56 -3.08 0.97 10.31
CA SER A 56 -3.26 0.36 8.99
C SER A 56 -1.97 -0.30 8.49
N LEU A 57 -0.82 0.34 8.64
CA LEU A 57 0.48 -0.24 8.30
C LEU A 57 0.78 -1.47 9.16
N THR A 58 0.53 -1.42 10.47
CA THR A 58 0.70 -2.59 11.36
C THR A 58 -0.18 -3.76 10.93
N GLN A 59 -1.44 -3.52 10.54
CA GLN A 59 -2.34 -4.57 10.07
C GLN A 59 -1.94 -5.14 8.71
N LEU A 60 -1.47 -4.30 7.78
CA LEU A 60 -0.96 -4.75 6.49
C LEU A 60 0.31 -5.59 6.66
N PHE A 61 1.19 -5.19 7.59
CA PHE A 61 2.41 -5.91 7.95
C PHE A 61 2.09 -7.28 8.57
N ALA A 62 1.16 -7.33 9.53
CA ALA A 62 0.72 -8.58 10.15
C ALA A 62 0.09 -9.57 9.17
N LYS A 63 -0.39 -9.08 8.02
CA LYS A 63 -0.93 -9.90 6.92
C LYS A 63 0.06 -10.12 5.78
N GLU A 64 1.32 -9.73 5.96
CA GLU A 64 2.41 -9.93 5.00
C GLU A 64 2.23 -9.24 3.64
N TYR A 65 1.31 -8.26 3.54
CA TYR A 65 1.15 -7.45 2.32
C TYR A 65 2.25 -6.40 2.16
N ILE A 66 2.86 -6.01 3.29
CA ILE A 66 3.99 -5.09 3.37
C ILE A 66 4.99 -5.67 4.36
N ASP A 67 6.24 -5.26 4.24
CA ASP A 67 7.33 -5.64 5.14
C ASP A 67 7.97 -4.38 5.74
N LYS A 68 8.91 -4.57 6.67
CA LYS A 68 9.58 -3.49 7.38
C LYS A 68 11.06 -3.81 7.62
N GLU A 69 11.94 -2.96 7.10
CA GLU A 69 13.39 -3.05 7.27
C GLU A 69 13.90 -1.72 7.83
N ASP A 70 14.77 -1.77 8.84
CA ASP A 70 15.36 -0.59 9.50
C ASP A 70 14.35 0.51 9.89
N GLY A 71 13.15 0.09 10.33
CA GLY A 71 12.11 1.04 10.73
C GLY A 71 11.21 1.53 9.59
N VAL A 72 11.54 1.21 8.33
CA VAL A 72 10.88 1.71 7.12
C VAL A 72 10.02 0.61 6.50
N TYR A 73 8.75 0.91 6.25
CA TYR A 73 7.85 -0.01 5.56
C TYR A 73 8.10 -0.02 4.06
N PHE A 74 7.86 -1.16 3.40
CA PHE A 74 7.90 -1.31 1.94
C PHE A 74 6.98 -2.45 1.46
N ILE A 75 6.70 -2.51 0.15
CA ILE A 75 5.92 -3.60 -0.46
C ILE A 75 6.91 -4.64 -0.99
N PRO A 76 6.96 -5.87 -0.43
CA PRO A 76 7.98 -6.86 -0.79
C PRO A 76 7.71 -7.52 -2.16
N ASP A 77 6.45 -7.67 -2.56
CA ASP A 77 6.10 -8.13 -3.92
C ASP A 77 6.30 -6.97 -4.92
N ARG A 78 7.40 -7.04 -5.66
CA ARG A 78 7.75 -6.04 -6.69
C ARG A 78 6.68 -5.87 -7.76
N ALA A 79 5.98 -6.93 -8.15
CA ALA A 79 4.93 -6.84 -9.16
C ALA A 79 3.68 -6.15 -8.59
N PHE A 80 3.33 -6.40 -7.32
CA PHE A 80 2.24 -5.68 -6.65
C PHE A 80 2.59 -4.20 -6.44
N GLU A 81 3.82 -3.91 -6.05
CA GLU A 81 4.33 -2.54 -5.91
C GLU A 81 4.23 -1.76 -7.23
N LEU A 82 4.70 -2.34 -8.34
CA LEU A 82 4.64 -1.71 -9.66
C LEU A 82 3.20 -1.53 -10.15
N TRP A 83 2.33 -2.51 -9.88
CA TRP A 83 0.91 -2.38 -10.15
C TRP A 83 0.30 -1.22 -9.36
N ALA A 84 0.60 -1.10 -8.07
CA ALA A 84 0.09 -0.06 -7.19
C ALA A 84 0.53 1.34 -7.66
N ARG A 85 1.81 1.51 -7.99
CA ARG A 85 2.37 2.78 -8.52
C ARG A 85 1.72 3.23 -9.83
N LYS A 86 1.22 2.28 -10.63
CA LYS A 86 0.60 2.57 -11.93
C LYS A 86 -0.90 2.85 -11.84
N ASN A 87 -1.60 2.23 -10.88
CA ASN A 87 -3.07 2.17 -10.88
C ASN A 87 -3.76 2.90 -9.71
N LEU A 88 -3.03 3.31 -8.66
CA LEU A 88 -3.61 3.92 -7.45
C LEU A 88 -3.42 5.45 -7.36
#